data_AF-A0A0D1LDF3-F1
#
_entry.id   AF-A0A0D1LDF3-F1
#
_cell.length_a   1.000
_cell.length_b   1.000
_cell.length_c   1.000
_cell.angle_alpha   90.00
_cell.angle_beta   90.00
_cell.angle_gamma   90.00
#
_symmetry.space_group_name_H-M   'P 1'
#
loop_
_entity.id
_entity.type
_entity.pdbx_description
1 polymer ?
#
loop_
_entity_poly.entity_id
_entity_poly.type
_entity_poly.pdbx_seq_one_letter_code
_entity_poly.pdbx_strand_id
1 'polypeptide(L)'
;MPAVATPKNPTPKPISEARIKSECQDPDLGGVYGTTMVGNDRKSTCDYLSGGEYCSDEYINGVFQNTVCGRTNPTAPGATRPAPAQAPSISSP
;
A
#
# COMPACT_ATOMS: atom_id res chain seq x y z
N MET A 1 -42.84 -8.67 -4.22
CA MET A 1 -41.83 -7.72 -3.74
C MET A 1 -40.50 -8.11 -4.39
N PRO A 2 -39.96 -7.37 -5.37
CA PRO A 2 -38.66 -7.72 -5.91
C PRO A 2 -37.58 -7.31 -4.89
N ALA A 3 -36.71 -8.27 -4.56
CA ALA A 3 -35.56 -8.05 -3.69
C ALA A 3 -34.62 -7.02 -4.33
N VAL A 4 -34.41 -5.90 -3.66
CA VAL A 4 -33.41 -4.91 -4.05
C VAL A 4 -32.05 -5.58 -3.88
N ALA A 5 -31.43 -5.98 -4.98
CA ALA A 5 -30.04 -6.38 -4.99
C ALA A 5 -29.21 -5.15 -4.61
N THR A 6 -28.83 -5.03 -3.34
CA THR A 6 -27.81 -4.08 -2.91
C THR A 6 -26.56 -4.34 -3.74
N PRO A 7 -25.95 -3.31 -4.37
CA PRO A 7 -24.68 -3.49 -5.02
C PRO A 7 -23.72 -4.00 -3.95
N LYS A 8 -23.26 -5.23 -4.12
CA LYS A 8 -22.22 -5.84 -3.30
C LYS A 8 -20.94 -5.07 -3.65
N ASN A 9 -20.78 -3.89 -3.04
CA ASN A 9 -19.58 -3.08 -3.18
C ASN A 9 -18.42 -4.03 -2.94
N PRO A 10 -17.55 -4.30 -3.94
CA PRO A 10 -16.52 -5.30 -3.79
C PRO A 10 -15.61 -4.80 -2.69
N THR A 11 -15.77 -5.37 -1.50
CA THR A 11 -14.79 -5.20 -0.44
C THR A 11 -13.47 -5.61 -1.06
N PRO A 12 -12.47 -4.73 -1.13
CA PRO A 12 -11.22 -5.04 -1.83
C PRO A 12 -10.70 -6.34 -1.23
N LYS A 13 -10.70 -7.41 -2.05
CA LYS A 13 -10.29 -8.72 -1.55
C LYS A 13 -8.80 -8.62 -1.22
N PRO A 14 -8.38 -9.04 -0.02
CA PRO A 14 -6.97 -9.08 0.29
C PRO A 14 -6.26 -9.97 -0.73
N ILE A 15 -5.28 -9.40 -1.41
CA ILE A 15 -4.41 -10.13 -2.32
C ILE A 15 -3.17 -10.61 -1.57
N SER A 16 -2.57 -11.71 -2.04
CA SER A 16 -1.37 -12.25 -1.41
C SER A 16 -0.20 -11.27 -1.55
N GLU A 17 0.74 -11.32 -0.60
CA GLU A 17 1.99 -10.56 -0.67
C GLU A 17 2.76 -10.86 -1.95
N ALA A 18 2.81 -12.14 -2.33
CA ALA A 18 3.44 -12.58 -3.56
C ALA A 18 2.82 -11.88 -4.78
N ARG A 19 1.50 -11.71 -4.80
CA ARG A 19 0.81 -11.00 -5.88
C ARG A 19 1.15 -9.51 -5.89
N ILE A 20 1.10 -8.84 -4.73
CA ILE A 20 1.49 -7.41 -4.63
C ILE A 20 2.93 -7.23 -5.10
N LYS A 21 3.83 -8.11 -4.67
CA LYS A 21 5.24 -8.06 -5.06
C LYS A 21 5.41 -8.30 -6.56
N SER A 22 4.74 -9.29 -7.14
CA SER A 22 4.78 -9.57 -8.58
C SER A 22 4.24 -8.40 -9.41
N GLU A 23 3.08 -7.85 -9.02
CA GLU A 23 2.49 -6.69 -9.70
C GLU A 23 3.39 -5.45 -9.55
N CYS A 24 4.02 -5.26 -8.39
CA CYS A 24 4.89 -4.12 -8.14
C CYS A 24 6.20 -4.16 -8.94
N GLN A 25 6.84 -5.32 -8.95
CA GLN A 25 8.11 -5.55 -9.64
C GLN A 25 7.91 -5.87 -11.13
N ASP A 26 6.68 -5.70 -11.63
CA ASP A 26 6.40 -5.84 -13.04
C ASP A 26 7.29 -4.88 -13.84
N PRO A 27 7.99 -5.35 -14.88
CA PRO A 27 8.91 -4.53 -15.65
C PRO A 27 8.25 -3.33 -16.33
N ASP A 28 6.94 -3.36 -16.57
CA ASP A 28 6.19 -2.22 -17.12
C ASP A 28 5.99 -1.10 -16.08
N LEU A 29 5.93 -1.44 -14.78
CA LEU A 29 5.88 -0.48 -13.67
C LEU A 29 7.26 -0.11 -13.14
N GLY A 30 8.22 -1.05 -13.19
CA GLY A 30 9.58 -0.87 -12.69
C GLY A 30 9.63 -0.55 -11.19
N GLY A 31 8.61 -0.96 -10.44
CA GLY A 31 8.43 -0.59 -9.05
C GLY A 31 9.34 -1.35 -8.07
N VAL A 32 9.53 -0.76 -6.91
CA VAL A 32 10.27 -1.31 -5.78
C VAL A 32 9.26 -1.75 -4.72
N TYR A 33 9.27 -3.05 -4.43
CA TYR A 33 8.41 -3.62 -3.42
C TYR A 33 9.02 -3.49 -2.02
N GLY A 34 8.24 -2.96 -1.07
CA GLY A 34 8.57 -2.89 0.34
C GLY A 34 7.55 -3.66 1.20
N THR A 35 8.00 -4.27 2.29
CA THR A 35 7.11 -4.90 3.27
C THR A 35 7.61 -4.62 4.68
N THR A 36 6.69 -4.48 5.62
CA THR A 36 6.99 -4.32 7.05
C THR A 36 5.81 -4.81 7.89
N MET A 37 6.09 -5.37 9.05
CA MET A 37 5.07 -5.70 10.04
C MET A 37 4.86 -4.48 10.97
N VAL A 38 3.61 -4.08 11.19
CA VAL A 38 3.21 -3.04 12.14
C VAL A 38 2.22 -3.66 13.11
N GLY A 39 2.69 -4.06 14.30
CA GLY A 39 1.91 -4.91 15.20
C GLY A 39 1.61 -6.26 14.55
N ASN A 40 0.33 -6.59 14.42
CA ASN A 40 -0.14 -7.82 13.75
C ASN A 40 -0.43 -7.61 12.26
N ASP A 41 -0.33 -6.38 11.76
CA ASP A 41 -0.69 -6.04 10.39
C ASP A 41 0.55 -6.01 9.49
N ARG A 42 0.49 -6.71 8.35
CA ARG A 42 1.52 -6.63 7.32
C ARG A 42 1.24 -5.43 6.42
N LYS A 43 2.07 -4.40 6.50
CA LYS A 43 2.07 -3.30 5.55
C LYS A 43 2.97 -3.63 4.37
N SER A 44 2.43 -3.61 3.18
CA SER A 44 3.19 -3.72 1.93
C SER A 44 3.09 -2.41 1.16
N THR A 45 4.19 -1.98 0.57
CA THR A 45 4.27 -0.80 -0.28
C THR A 45 4.78 -1.19 -1.66
N CYS A 46 4.25 -0.55 -2.69
CA CYS A 46 4.82 -0.60 -4.02
C CYS A 46 5.19 0.79 -4.49
N ASP A 47 6.49 1.10 -4.50
CA ASP A 47 7.01 2.40 -4.92
C ASP A 47 7.37 2.37 -6.42
N TYR A 48 6.70 3.15 -7.27
CA TYR A 48 6.94 3.17 -8.72
C TYR A 48 6.98 4.60 -9.27
N LEU A 49 7.61 4.77 -10.43
CA LEU A 49 7.65 6.06 -11.12
C LEU A 49 6.47 6.14 -12.10
N SER A 50 5.59 7.12 -11.93
CA SER A 50 4.47 7.37 -12.81
C SER A 50 4.43 8.84 -13.23
N GLY A 51 4.45 9.11 -14.53
CA GLY A 51 4.37 10.49 -15.04
C GLY A 51 5.52 11.42 -14.62
N GLY A 52 6.66 10.86 -14.18
CA GLY A 52 7.80 11.62 -13.66
C GLY A 52 7.78 11.87 -12.14
N GLU A 53 6.74 11.39 -11.44
CA GLU A 53 6.64 11.45 -9.98
C GLU A 53 6.75 10.06 -9.37
N TYR A 54 7.30 9.97 -8.15
CA TYR A 54 7.27 8.73 -7.38
C TYR A 54 5.91 8.58 -6.70
N CYS A 55 5.21 7.53 -7.11
CA CYS A 55 3.99 7.04 -6.49
C CYS A 55 4.29 5.82 -5.63
N SER A 56 3.46 5.62 -4.62
CA SER A 56 3.59 4.48 -3.73
C SER A 56 2.22 4.02 -3.26
N ASP A 57 1.88 2.79 -3.64
CA ASP A 57 0.65 2.11 -3.26
C ASP A 57 0.85 1.43 -1.90
N GLU A 58 -0.04 1.70 -0.95
CA GLU A 58 -0.03 1.08 0.37
C GLU A 58 -1.09 0.00 0.48
N TYR A 59 -0.67 -1.15 1.01
CA TYR A 59 -1.51 -2.30 1.29
C TYR A 59 -1.38 -2.69 2.77
N ILE A 60 -2.48 -3.02 3.43
CA ILE A 60 -2.49 -3.55 4.79
C ILE A 60 -3.12 -4.93 4.77
N ASN A 61 -2.39 -5.95 5.20
CA ASN A 61 -2.79 -7.36 5.14
C ASN A 61 -3.26 -7.82 3.74
N GLY A 62 -2.71 -7.22 2.69
CA GLY A 62 -3.11 -7.51 1.32
C GLY A 62 -4.27 -6.65 0.79
N VAL A 63 -4.87 -5.80 1.61
CA VAL A 63 -5.95 -4.88 1.23
C VAL A 63 -5.33 -3.56 0.77
N PHE A 64 -5.66 -3.12 -0.44
CA PHE A 64 -5.25 -1.81 -0.92
C PHE A 64 -5.88 -0.69 -0.06
N GLN A 65 -5.05 0.23 0.41
CA GLN A 65 -5.48 1.34 1.25
C GLN A 65 -5.54 2.64 0.45
N ASN A 66 -4.42 3.05 -0.16
CA ASN A 66 -4.32 4.23 -0.98
C ASN A 66 -3.10 4.19 -1.91
N THR A 67 -3.05 5.17 -2.81
CA THR A 67 -1.87 5.53 -3.57
C THR A 67 -1.46 6.93 -3.14
N VAL A 68 -0.16 7.15 -2.91
CA VAL A 68 0.39 8.47 -2.62
C VAL A 68 1.48 8.79 -3.63
N CYS A 69 1.24 9.79 -4.46
CA CYS A 69 2.14 10.31 -5.48
C CYS A 69 2.77 11.65 -5.06
N GLY A 70 3.86 12.04 -5.72
CA GLY A 70 4.64 13.24 -5.39
C GLY A 70 5.57 13.05 -4.19
N ARG A 71 5.87 11.80 -3.81
CA ARG A 71 6.86 11.52 -2.75
C ARG A 71 8.26 11.75 -3.30
N THR A 72 9.19 12.11 -2.43
CA THR A 72 10.63 12.06 -2.75
C THR A 72 11.01 10.61 -3.04
N ASN A 73 11.88 10.38 -4.04
CA ASN A 73 12.34 9.05 -4.41
C ASN A 73 12.80 8.26 -3.16
N PRO A 74 12.13 7.18 -2.76
CA PRO A 74 12.47 6.43 -1.56
C PRO A 74 13.81 5.68 -1.67
N THR A 75 14.36 5.56 -2.89
CA THR A 75 15.70 5.00 -3.14
C THR A 75 16.80 6.07 -3.25
N ALA A 76 16.47 7.37 -3.14
CA ALA A 76 17.49 8.40 -3.09
C ALA A 76 18.32 8.30 -1.79
N PRO A 77 19.65 8.44 -1.85
CA PRO A 77 20.47 8.52 -0.65
C PRO A 77 19.98 9.66 0.25
N GLY A 78 19.53 9.34 1.47
CA GLY A 78 18.99 10.31 2.42
C GLY A 78 17.46 10.45 2.41
N ALA A 79 16.74 9.73 1.56
CA ALA A 79 15.28 9.62 1.67
C ALA A 79 14.94 8.83 2.93
N THR A 80 14.45 9.54 3.95
CA THR A 80 13.86 8.90 5.13
C THR A 80 12.63 8.15 4.64
N ARG A 81 12.72 6.82 4.51
CA ARG A 81 11.53 5.96 4.37
C ARG A 81 10.54 6.46 5.43
N PRO A 82 9.33 6.93 5.05
CA PRO A 82 8.45 7.57 6.00
C PRO A 82 8.31 6.65 7.19
N ALA A 83 8.72 7.14 8.36
CA ALA A 83 8.57 6.40 9.59
C ALA A 83 7.10 5.97 9.66
N PRO A 84 6.81 4.69 9.99
CA PRO A 84 5.44 4.23 10.06
C PRO A 84 4.66 5.22 10.89
N ALA A 85 3.57 5.77 10.34
CA ALA A 85 2.65 6.61 11.08
C ALA A 85 2.34 5.86 12.37
N GLN A 86 2.91 6.34 13.47
CA GLN A 86 2.78 5.72 14.78
C GLN A 86 1.29 5.73 15.04
N ALA A 87 0.70 4.53 15.15
CA ALA A 87 -0.69 4.42 15.56
C ALA A 87 -0.85 5.28 16.83
N PRO A 88 -1.86 6.16 16.90
CA PRO A 88 -2.04 7.00 18.08
C PRO A 88 -2.09 6.07 19.28
N SER A 89 -1.10 6.23 20.17
CA SER A 89 -1.03 5.46 21.41
C SER A 89 -2.31 5.73 22.16
N ILE A 90 -3.20 4.73 22.23
CA ILE A 90 -4.41 4.82 23.02
C ILE A 90 -3.95 4.68 24.49
N SER A 91 -3.52 5.79 25.07
CA SER A 91 -3.32 5.90 26.51
C SER A 91 -4.70 5.96 27.15
N SER A 92 -5.16 4.85 27.72
CA SER A 92 -6.30 4.85 28.63
C SER A 92 -5.81 5.11 30.06
N PRO A 93 -6.27 6.17 30.74
CA PRO A 93 -6.32 6.21 32.20
C PRO A 93 -7.48 5.36 32.75
#